data_AF-A0A6C0LFZ0-F1
#
_entry.id   AF-A0A6C0LFZ0-F1
#
_cell.length_a   1.000
_cell.length_b   1.000
_cell.length_c   1.000
_cell.angle_alpha   90.00
_cell.angle_beta   90.00
_cell.angle_gamma   90.00
#
_symmetry.space_group_name_H-M   'P 1'
#
loop_
_entity.id
_entity.type
_entity.pdbx_description
1 polymer ?
#
loop_
_entity_poly.entity_id
_entity_poly.type
_entity_poly.pdbx_seq_one_letter_code
_entity_poly.pdbx_strand_id
1 'polypeptide(L)'
;MPYIFIGTFLLALTSVFYFYIVANLGNIKNNWSLHRCNPIYMPFASWIDPSETADGNFQKCMNLMGKDLVSSMTDLFGAQIALIFESLSSILNPLKLFRNLFTTIRKFILAFTNSTLQKANGPMSAFAYLMVKIQDLLRKMTGSGYITAFFGLSVVSFIEGFISLFISIIKGFVIAMLIIAVILALFNFPLLALVLYISSLLAGI
;
A
#
# COMPACT_ATOMS: atom_id res chain seq x y z
N MET A 1 -24.74 3.31 111.61
CA MET A 1 -24.57 1.96 111.01
C MET A 1 -24.96 1.85 109.51
N PRO A 2 -24.86 2.87 108.62
CA PRO A 2 -25.07 2.66 107.17
C PRO A 2 -23.81 2.24 106.40
N TYR A 3 -22.62 2.66 106.87
CA TYR A 3 -21.35 2.42 106.16
C TYR A 3 -20.90 0.96 106.12
N ILE A 4 -21.27 0.16 107.13
CA ILE A 4 -20.93 -1.27 107.17
C ILE A 4 -21.75 -2.03 106.12
N PHE A 5 -23.05 -1.72 105.99
CA PHE A 5 -23.93 -2.38 105.02
C PHE A 5 -23.55 -2.02 103.57
N ILE A 6 -23.22 -0.75 103.33
CA ILE A 6 -22.72 -0.27 102.03
C ILE A 6 -21.35 -0.92 101.71
N GLY A 7 -20.44 -1.01 102.69
CA GLY A 7 -19.14 -1.65 102.53
C GLY A 7 -19.24 -3.13 102.19
N THR A 8 -20.10 -3.88 102.89
CA THR A 8 -20.33 -5.30 102.60
C THR A 8 -20.99 -5.52 101.25
N PHE A 9 -21.88 -4.64 100.82
CA PHE A 9 -22.53 -4.72 99.51
C PHE A 9 -21.55 -4.43 98.36
N LEU A 10 -20.68 -3.41 98.52
CA LEU A 10 -19.63 -3.11 97.54
C LEU A 10 -18.59 -4.22 97.46
N LEU A 11 -18.22 -4.83 98.59
CA LEU A 11 -17.34 -6.01 98.61
C LEU A 11 -17.98 -7.22 97.93
N ALA A 12 -19.27 -7.46 98.17
CA ALA A 12 -20.00 -8.54 97.48
C ALA A 12 -20.04 -8.30 95.97
N LEU A 13 -20.40 -7.09 95.51
CA LEU A 13 -20.41 -6.72 94.10
C LEU A 13 -19.03 -6.89 93.44
N THR A 14 -17.99 -6.35 94.05
CA THR A 14 -16.61 -6.45 93.51
C THR A 14 -16.13 -7.89 93.45
N SER A 15 -16.47 -8.73 94.42
CA SER A 15 -16.12 -10.16 94.40
C SER A 15 -16.83 -10.92 93.27
N VAL A 16 -18.12 -10.68 93.03
CA VAL A 16 -18.88 -11.33 91.96
C VAL A 16 -18.35 -10.91 90.58
N PHE A 17 -18.08 -9.62 90.38
CA PHE A 17 -17.46 -9.13 89.15
C PHE A 17 -16.06 -9.72 88.93
N TYR A 18 -15.27 -9.85 89.99
CA TYR A 18 -13.94 -10.47 89.92
C TYR A 18 -14.01 -11.91 89.44
N PHE A 19 -14.89 -12.74 90.03
CA PHE A 19 -15.04 -14.14 89.61
C PHE A 19 -15.58 -14.28 88.18
N TYR A 20 -16.52 -13.41 87.77
CA TYR A 20 -17.05 -13.41 86.40
C TYR A 20 -15.97 -13.06 85.36
N ILE A 21 -15.15 -12.06 85.64
CA ILE A 21 -14.05 -11.66 84.75
C ILE A 21 -13.01 -12.77 84.68
N VAL A 22 -12.59 -13.35 85.80
CA VAL A 22 -11.59 -14.42 85.84
C VAL A 22 -12.08 -15.68 85.12
N ALA A 23 -13.37 -16.03 85.25
CA ALA A 23 -13.96 -17.18 84.57
C ALA A 23 -13.99 -17.03 83.04
N ASN A 24 -14.29 -15.82 82.53
CA ASN A 24 -14.34 -15.56 81.09
C ASN A 24 -13.01 -15.10 80.47
N LEU A 25 -12.01 -14.75 81.30
CA LEU A 25 -10.73 -14.23 80.83
C LEU A 25 -10.02 -15.20 79.88
N GLY A 26 -10.12 -16.51 80.15
CA GLY A 26 -9.51 -17.55 79.31
C GLY A 26 -10.07 -17.55 77.88
N ASN A 27 -11.38 -17.37 77.72
CA ASN A 27 -12.01 -17.30 76.39
C ASN A 27 -11.61 -16.01 75.66
N ILE A 28 -11.65 -14.88 76.38
CA ILE A 28 -11.28 -13.57 75.82
C ILE A 28 -9.83 -13.54 75.38
N LYS A 29 -8.91 -14.14 76.15
CA LYS A 29 -7.49 -14.24 75.82
C LYS A 29 -7.24 -15.11 74.58
N ASN A 30 -7.95 -16.24 74.46
CA ASN A 30 -7.83 -17.12 73.31
C ASN A 30 -8.38 -16.49 72.01
N ASN A 31 -9.41 -15.65 72.12
CA ASN A 31 -10.05 -14.96 70.99
C ASN A 31 -9.78 -13.44 70.99
N TRP A 32 -8.60 -13.02 71.46
CA TRP A 32 -8.31 -11.61 71.67
C TRP A 32 -8.40 -10.77 70.39
N SER A 33 -8.01 -11.35 69.24
CA SER A 33 -8.09 -10.70 67.92
C SER A 33 -9.51 -10.24 67.54
N LEU A 34 -10.54 -10.95 68.01
CA LEU A 34 -11.95 -10.62 67.76
C LEU A 34 -12.48 -9.56 68.74
N HIS A 35 -12.02 -9.61 69.99
CA HIS A 35 -12.54 -8.77 71.07
C HIS A 35 -11.71 -7.50 71.36
N ARG A 36 -10.53 -7.36 70.74
CA ARG A 36 -9.61 -6.23 70.93
C ARG A 36 -10.20 -4.84 70.66
N CYS A 37 -11.19 -4.74 69.78
CA CYS A 37 -11.86 -3.47 69.46
C CYS A 37 -13.18 -3.27 70.21
N ASN A 38 -13.51 -4.14 71.18
CA ASN A 38 -14.66 -3.95 72.05
C ASN A 38 -14.32 -2.93 73.17
N PRO A 39 -15.08 -1.83 73.31
CA PRO A 39 -14.78 -0.76 74.27
C PRO A 39 -14.76 -1.22 75.74
N ILE A 40 -15.43 -2.33 76.08
CA ILE A 40 -15.50 -2.84 77.46
C ILE A 40 -14.15 -3.43 77.91
N TYR A 41 -13.42 -4.09 77.00
CA TYR A 41 -12.18 -4.81 77.34
C TYR A 41 -10.91 -4.06 76.91
N MET A 42 -11.06 -3.04 76.06
CA MET A 42 -9.97 -2.25 75.50
C MET A 42 -9.10 -1.53 76.55
N PRO A 43 -9.63 -0.92 77.63
CA PRO A 43 -8.80 -0.32 78.68
C PRO A 43 -7.95 -1.34 79.44
N PHE A 44 -8.36 -2.60 79.42
CA PHE A 44 -7.70 -3.72 80.10
C PHE A 44 -6.86 -4.57 79.14
N ALA A 45 -6.58 -4.09 77.93
CA ALA A 45 -5.79 -4.81 76.93
C ALA A 45 -4.44 -5.30 77.48
N SER A 46 -3.76 -4.46 78.27
CA SER A 46 -2.47 -4.79 78.89
C SER A 46 -2.52 -5.90 79.94
N TRP A 47 -3.70 -6.18 80.52
CA TRP A 47 -3.91 -7.30 81.44
C TRP A 47 -4.28 -8.61 80.72
N ILE A 48 -4.86 -8.51 79.53
CA ILE A 48 -5.28 -9.68 78.74
C ILE A 48 -4.11 -10.18 77.90
N ASP A 49 -3.38 -9.25 77.27
CA ASP A 49 -2.19 -9.51 76.47
C ASP A 49 -1.02 -8.63 76.97
N PRO A 50 0.01 -9.23 77.60
CA PRO A 50 1.18 -8.48 78.09
C PRO A 50 2.00 -7.83 76.97
N SER A 51 1.80 -8.22 75.72
CA SER A 51 2.54 -7.67 74.58
C SER A 51 2.00 -6.34 74.06
N GLU A 52 0.83 -5.91 74.54
CA GLU A 52 0.13 -4.72 74.05
C GLU A 52 -0.21 -3.75 75.19
N THR A 53 -0.05 -2.45 74.94
CA THR A 53 -0.56 -1.41 75.85
C THR A 53 -2.00 -1.03 75.48
N ALA A 54 -2.76 -0.49 76.43
CA ALA A 54 -4.12 -0.03 76.17
C ALA A 54 -4.17 1.01 75.04
N ASP A 55 -3.19 1.93 75.00
CA ASP A 55 -3.07 2.94 73.95
C ASP A 55 -2.65 2.34 72.59
N GLY A 56 -1.68 1.41 72.60
CA GLY A 56 -1.25 0.72 71.37
C GLY A 56 -2.36 -0.08 70.71
N ASN A 57 -3.19 -0.75 71.52
CA ASN A 57 -4.35 -1.48 71.03
C ASN A 57 -5.46 -0.55 70.51
N PHE A 58 -5.70 0.58 71.18
CA PHE A 58 -6.64 1.61 70.71
C PHE A 58 -6.23 2.15 69.33
N GLN A 59 -4.96 2.53 69.15
CA GLN A 59 -4.45 3.01 67.86
C GLN A 59 -4.57 1.95 66.77
N LYS A 60 -4.32 0.67 67.07
CA LYS A 60 -4.50 -0.44 66.12
C LYS A 60 -5.95 -0.58 65.67
N CYS A 61 -6.91 -0.48 66.58
CA CYS A 61 -8.34 -0.52 66.24
C CYS A 61 -8.79 0.69 65.43
N MET A 62 -8.33 1.89 65.80
CA MET A 62 -8.59 3.11 65.03
C MET A 62 -8.02 3.03 63.60
N ASN A 63 -6.82 2.47 63.45
CA ASN A 63 -6.21 2.27 62.13
C ASN A 63 -6.95 1.21 61.29
N LEU A 64 -7.52 0.17 61.91
CA LEU A 64 -8.34 -0.81 61.21
C LEU A 64 -9.65 -0.19 60.71
N MET A 65 -10.35 0.57 61.54
CA MET A 65 -11.54 1.32 61.12
C MET A 65 -11.22 2.37 60.05
N GLY A 66 -10.07 3.03 60.16
CA GLY A 66 -9.59 3.97 59.15
C GLY A 66 -9.29 3.31 57.80
N LYS A 67 -8.78 2.07 57.79
CA LYS A 67 -8.58 1.31 56.55
C LYS A 67 -9.89 0.98 55.86
N ASP A 68 -10.93 0.61 56.59
CA ASP A 68 -12.23 0.29 55.99
C ASP A 68 -12.88 1.54 55.36
N LEU A 69 -12.75 2.69 56.03
CA LEU A 69 -13.23 3.97 55.49
C LEU A 69 -12.46 4.38 54.22
N VAL A 70 -11.14 4.28 54.23
CA VAL A 70 -10.31 4.62 53.07
C VAL A 70 -10.54 3.62 51.93
N SER A 71 -10.67 2.32 52.24
CA SER A 71 -10.97 1.28 51.25
C SER A 71 -12.30 1.55 50.54
N SER A 72 -13.35 1.88 51.31
CA SER A 72 -14.66 2.19 50.73
C SER A 72 -14.63 3.41 49.81
N MET A 73 -13.83 4.43 50.15
CA MET A 73 -13.64 5.59 49.29
C MET A 73 -12.83 5.24 48.04
N THR A 74 -11.73 4.49 48.16
CA THR A 74 -10.92 4.08 47.01
C THR A 74 -11.66 3.17 46.05
N ASP A 75 -12.56 2.31 46.55
CA ASP A 75 -13.41 1.45 45.71
C ASP A 75 -14.43 2.28 44.92
N LEU A 76 -15.03 3.29 45.56
CA LEU A 76 -15.94 4.22 44.88
C LEU A 76 -15.20 4.99 43.77
N PHE A 77 -14.01 5.51 44.04
CA PHE A 77 -13.19 6.19 43.03
C PHE A 77 -12.73 5.23 41.93
N GLY A 78 -12.34 4.00 42.27
CA GLY A 78 -11.95 2.97 41.32
C GLY A 78 -13.08 2.59 40.36
N ALA A 79 -14.31 2.47 40.87
CA ALA A 79 -15.50 2.19 40.06
C ALA A 79 -15.81 3.33 39.08
N GLN A 80 -15.70 4.59 39.51
CA GLN A 80 -15.92 5.74 38.62
C GLN A 80 -14.85 5.84 37.54
N ILE A 81 -13.59 5.57 37.88
CA ILE A 81 -12.49 5.53 36.92
C ILE A 81 -12.69 4.39 35.91
N ALA A 82 -13.14 3.21 36.36
CA ALA A 82 -13.43 2.08 35.47
C ALA A 82 -14.51 2.42 34.43
N LEU A 83 -15.59 3.11 34.83
CA LEU A 83 -16.64 3.56 33.91
C LEU A 83 -16.13 4.56 32.85
N ILE A 84 -15.20 5.44 33.23
CA ILE A 84 -14.54 6.37 32.30
C ILE A 84 -13.68 5.60 31.29
N PHE A 85 -12.90 4.62 31.74
CA PHE A 85 -12.08 3.78 30.86
C PHE A 85 -12.92 2.91 29.93
N GLU A 86 -14.05 2.37 30.39
CA GLU A 86 -15.00 1.61 29.57
C GLU A 86 -15.63 2.49 28.48
N SER A 87 -16.02 3.72 28.85
CA SER A 87 -16.54 4.71 27.90
C SER A 87 -15.49 5.14 26.88
N LEU A 88 -14.22 5.27 27.29
CA LEU A 88 -13.13 5.58 26.36
C LEU A 88 -12.83 4.40 25.42
N SER A 89 -12.87 3.17 25.93
CA SER A 89 -12.73 1.93 25.16
C SER A 89 -13.83 1.78 24.10
N SER A 90 -15.08 2.07 24.48
CA SER A 90 -16.24 2.00 23.58
C SER A 90 -16.18 3.03 22.45
N ILE A 91 -15.44 4.13 22.62
CA ILE A 91 -15.15 5.13 21.56
C ILE A 91 -13.95 4.72 20.71
N LEU A 92 -12.90 4.14 21.31
CA LEU A 92 -11.68 3.74 20.59
C LEU A 92 -11.89 2.53 19.67
N ASN A 93 -12.75 1.59 20.05
CA ASN A 93 -13.08 0.43 19.22
C ASN A 93 -13.73 0.78 17.86
N PRO A 94 -14.80 1.60 17.79
CA PRO A 94 -15.38 2.00 16.52
C PRO A 94 -14.41 2.82 15.68
N LEU A 95 -13.51 3.61 16.30
CA LEU A 95 -12.48 4.35 15.55
C LEU A 95 -11.45 3.41 14.90
N LYS A 96 -11.04 2.33 15.58
CA LYS A 96 -10.20 1.28 14.99
C LYS A 96 -10.92 0.55 13.86
N LEU A 97 -12.21 0.25 14.04
CA LEU A 97 -13.04 -0.42 13.04
C LEU A 97 -13.20 0.45 11.79
N PHE A 98 -13.45 1.75 11.96
CA PHE A 98 -13.46 2.74 10.86
C PHE A 98 -12.12 2.81 10.14
N ARG A 99 -11.00 2.88 10.88
CA ARG A 99 -9.65 2.88 10.28
C ARG A 99 -9.38 1.60 9.50
N ASN A 100 -9.79 0.44 10.00
CA ASN A 100 -9.67 -0.83 9.30
C ASN A 100 -10.55 -0.90 8.06
N LEU A 101 -11.75 -0.34 8.10
CA LEU A 101 -12.66 -0.28 6.95
C LEU A 101 -12.07 0.61 5.84
N PHE A 102 -11.56 1.80 6.17
CA PHE A 102 -10.84 2.66 5.23
C PHE A 102 -9.59 1.99 4.67
N THR A 103 -8.83 1.26 5.49
CA THR A 103 -7.65 0.52 5.05
C THR A 103 -8.03 -0.61 4.08
N THR A 104 -9.13 -1.30 4.35
CA THR A 104 -9.66 -2.38 3.51
C THR A 104 -10.15 -1.84 2.17
N ILE A 105 -10.91 -0.75 2.17
CA ILE A 105 -11.34 -0.05 0.94
C ILE A 105 -10.13 0.39 0.11
N ARG A 106 -9.13 1.00 0.75
CA ARG A 106 -7.90 1.44 0.06
C ARG A 106 -7.16 0.26 -0.58
N LYS A 107 -7.01 -0.85 0.15
CA LYS A 107 -6.39 -2.08 -0.38
C LYS A 107 -7.18 -2.65 -1.55
N PHE A 108 -8.52 -2.67 -1.45
CA PHE A 108 -9.40 -3.12 -2.53
C PHE A 108 -9.24 -2.26 -3.79
N ILE A 109 -9.25 -0.93 -3.66
CA ILE A 109 -9.04 0.00 -4.80
C ILE A 109 -7.68 -0.24 -5.45
N LEU A 110 -6.60 -0.39 -4.66
CA LEU A 110 -5.27 -0.66 -5.19
C LEU A 110 -5.20 -2.02 -5.91
N ALA A 111 -5.81 -3.06 -5.33
CA ALA A 111 -5.87 -4.39 -5.94
C ALA A 111 -6.70 -4.40 -7.23
N PHE A 112 -7.82 -3.68 -7.27
CA PHE A 112 -8.66 -3.53 -8.45
C PHE A 112 -7.93 -2.77 -9.56
N THR A 113 -7.29 -1.64 -9.23
CA THR A 113 -6.48 -0.85 -10.16
C THR A 113 -5.33 -1.67 -10.74
N ASN A 114 -4.56 -2.38 -9.91
CA ASN A 114 -3.46 -3.21 -10.39
C ASN A 114 -3.94 -4.36 -11.25
N SER A 115 -4.98 -5.09 -10.84
CA SER A 115 -5.46 -6.26 -11.60
C SER A 115 -6.16 -5.88 -12.90
N THR A 116 -6.95 -4.80 -12.93
CA THR A 116 -7.71 -4.38 -14.11
C THR A 116 -6.84 -3.61 -15.10
N LEU A 117 -6.01 -2.66 -14.65
CA LEU A 117 -5.14 -1.90 -15.55
C LEU A 117 -3.99 -2.75 -16.11
N GLN A 118 -3.41 -3.68 -15.32
CA GLN A 118 -2.43 -4.62 -15.89
C GLN A 118 -3.06 -5.52 -16.94
N LYS A 119 -4.28 -6.02 -16.71
CA LYS A 119 -5.00 -6.83 -17.69
C LYS A 119 -5.42 -6.03 -18.94
N ALA A 120 -5.62 -4.71 -18.83
CA ALA A 120 -5.91 -3.84 -19.97
C ALA A 120 -4.65 -3.46 -20.78
N ASN A 121 -3.50 -3.30 -20.13
CA ASN A 121 -2.24 -2.95 -20.82
C ASN A 121 -1.69 -4.09 -21.68
N GLY A 122 -1.91 -5.36 -21.29
CA GLY A 122 -1.52 -6.52 -22.09
C GLY A 122 -2.03 -6.49 -23.54
N PRO A 123 -3.36 -6.51 -23.77
CA PRO A 123 -3.93 -6.49 -25.12
C PRO A 123 -3.64 -5.19 -25.88
N MET A 124 -3.54 -4.05 -25.20
CA MET A 124 -3.18 -2.78 -25.84
C MET A 124 -1.74 -2.82 -26.40
N SER A 125 -0.80 -3.41 -25.67
CA SER A 125 0.58 -3.58 -26.14
C SER A 125 0.70 -4.55 -27.32
N ALA A 126 -0.06 -5.65 -27.30
CA ALA A 126 -0.11 -6.61 -28.39
C ALA A 126 -0.73 -6.00 -29.65
N PHE A 127 -1.78 -5.20 -29.52
CA PHE A 127 -2.39 -4.48 -30.62
C PHE A 127 -1.46 -3.41 -31.22
N ALA A 128 -0.78 -2.63 -30.37
CA ALA A 128 0.22 -1.66 -30.81
C ALA A 128 1.38 -2.34 -31.57
N TYR A 129 1.87 -3.49 -31.07
CA TYR A 129 2.88 -4.29 -31.76
C TYR A 129 2.41 -4.74 -33.17
N LEU A 130 1.17 -5.20 -33.28
CA LEU A 130 0.59 -5.65 -34.54
C LEU A 130 0.46 -4.47 -35.54
N MET A 131 0.04 -3.29 -35.07
CA MET A 131 0.02 -2.06 -35.88
C MET A 131 1.40 -1.66 -36.38
N VAL A 132 2.42 -1.67 -35.53
CA VAL A 132 3.80 -1.40 -35.93
C VAL A 132 4.28 -2.41 -36.97
N LYS A 133 3.91 -3.68 -36.83
CA LYS A 133 4.30 -4.72 -37.78
C LYS A 133 3.63 -4.54 -39.14
N ILE A 134 2.36 -4.14 -39.19
CA ILE A 134 1.67 -3.79 -40.43
C ILE A 134 2.35 -2.58 -41.11
N GLN A 135 2.73 -1.56 -40.36
CA GLN A 135 3.47 -0.40 -40.90
C GLN A 135 4.83 -0.79 -41.48
N ASP A 136 5.57 -1.68 -40.81
CA ASP A 136 6.85 -2.22 -41.31
C ASP A 136 6.65 -2.99 -42.63
N LEU A 137 5.59 -3.80 -42.73
CA LEU A 137 5.24 -4.51 -43.97
C LEU A 137 4.88 -3.54 -45.10
N LEU A 138 4.08 -2.51 -44.83
CA LEU A 138 3.72 -1.50 -45.83
C LEU A 138 4.95 -0.72 -46.31
N ARG A 139 5.87 -0.36 -45.41
CA ARG A 139 7.14 0.30 -45.77
C ARG A 139 8.06 -0.59 -46.60
N LYS A 140 8.11 -1.89 -46.29
CA LYS A 140 8.86 -2.87 -47.09
C LYS A 140 8.24 -3.06 -48.48
N MET A 141 6.90 -3.11 -48.56
CA MET A 141 6.17 -3.26 -49.81
C MET A 141 6.34 -2.05 -50.73
N THR A 142 6.26 -0.83 -50.20
CA THR A 142 6.55 0.38 -50.99
C THR A 142 8.02 0.41 -51.41
N GLY A 143 8.95 0.09 -50.52
CA GLY A 143 10.37 -0.03 -50.84
C GLY A 143 10.67 -1.01 -51.98
N SER A 144 10.12 -2.23 -51.94
CA SER A 144 10.28 -3.23 -53.01
C SER A 144 9.60 -2.82 -54.32
N GLY A 145 8.47 -2.12 -54.23
CA GLY A 145 7.74 -1.61 -55.39
C GLY A 145 8.54 -0.54 -56.15
N TYR A 146 9.13 0.42 -55.43
CA TYR A 146 10.01 1.42 -56.02
C TYR A 146 11.22 0.79 -56.70
N ILE A 147 11.89 -0.15 -56.03
CA ILE A 147 13.06 -0.85 -56.62
C ILE A 147 12.66 -1.54 -57.93
N THR A 148 11.54 -2.25 -57.94
CA THR A 148 11.06 -2.97 -59.14
C THR A 148 10.71 -2.00 -60.28
N ALA A 149 10.08 -0.85 -59.97
CA ALA A 149 9.76 0.17 -60.97
C ALA A 149 11.02 0.80 -61.57
N PHE A 150 12.02 1.13 -60.76
CA PHE A 150 13.29 1.67 -61.25
C PHE A 150 14.10 0.66 -62.07
N PHE A 151 14.10 -0.62 -61.69
CA PHE A 151 14.69 -1.68 -62.51
C PHE A 151 13.95 -1.84 -63.85
N GLY A 152 12.61 -1.78 -63.86
CA GLY A 152 11.82 -1.82 -65.08
C GLY A 152 12.13 -0.68 -66.04
N LEU A 153 12.18 0.56 -65.54
CA LEU A 153 12.55 1.73 -66.34
C LEU A 153 13.99 1.62 -66.89
N SER A 154 14.91 1.13 -66.08
CA SER A 154 16.31 0.93 -66.49
C SER A 154 16.45 -0.09 -67.63
N VAL A 155 15.65 -1.16 -67.61
CA VAL A 155 15.59 -2.14 -68.71
C VAL A 155 15.00 -1.53 -69.98
N VAL A 156 13.95 -0.72 -69.87
CA VAL A 156 13.37 -0.04 -71.04
C VAL A 156 14.36 0.94 -71.66
N SER A 157 15.00 1.79 -70.86
CA SER A 157 16.02 2.73 -71.36
C SER A 157 17.23 2.02 -71.97
N PHE A 158 17.59 0.83 -71.46
CA PHE A 158 18.62 0.00 -72.07
C PHE A 158 18.22 -0.50 -73.47
N ILE A 159 16.98 -0.94 -73.65
CA ILE A 159 16.46 -1.40 -74.95
C ILE A 159 16.43 -0.24 -75.96
N GLU A 160 15.96 0.94 -75.56
CA GLU A 160 15.94 2.12 -76.43
C GLU A 160 17.36 2.55 -76.83
N GLY A 161 18.30 2.57 -75.88
CA GLY A 161 19.71 2.84 -76.16
C GLY A 161 20.33 1.83 -77.13
N PHE A 162 20.00 0.55 -76.97
CA PHE A 162 20.46 -0.51 -77.87
C PHE A 162 19.91 -0.30 -79.29
N ILE A 163 18.60 -0.05 -79.45
CA ILE A 163 17.98 0.20 -80.76
C ILE A 163 18.57 1.46 -81.42
N SER A 164 18.75 2.54 -80.65
CA SER A 164 19.37 3.78 -81.12
C SER A 164 20.80 3.54 -81.64
N LEU A 165 21.56 2.68 -80.96
CA LEU A 165 22.90 2.30 -81.37
C LEU A 165 22.89 1.61 -82.76
N PHE A 166 22.01 0.61 -82.97
CA PHE A 166 21.92 -0.05 -84.28
C PHE A 166 21.49 0.89 -85.41
N ILE A 167 20.49 1.75 -85.15
CA ILE A 167 20.05 2.74 -86.14
C ILE A 167 21.17 3.73 -86.44
N SER A 168 21.93 4.16 -85.44
CA SER A 168 23.07 5.06 -85.62
C SER A 168 24.18 4.43 -86.46
N ILE A 169 24.51 3.16 -86.24
CA ILE A 169 25.47 2.41 -87.07
C ILE A 169 24.98 2.34 -88.52
N ILE A 170 23.71 1.98 -88.74
CA ILE A 170 23.14 1.89 -90.09
C ILE A 170 23.15 3.26 -90.79
N LYS A 171 22.69 4.32 -90.11
CA LYS A 171 22.71 5.69 -90.65
C LYS A 171 24.15 6.11 -90.99
N GLY A 172 25.12 5.82 -90.13
CA GLY A 172 26.53 6.09 -90.38
C GLY A 172 27.08 5.39 -91.63
N PHE A 173 26.76 4.12 -91.80
CA PHE A 173 27.17 3.36 -93.00
C PHE A 173 26.54 3.91 -94.29
N VAL A 174 25.26 4.25 -94.28
CA VAL A 174 24.55 4.82 -95.43
C VAL A 174 25.12 6.19 -95.82
N ILE A 175 25.42 7.05 -94.84
CA ILE A 175 26.03 8.36 -95.11
C ILE A 175 27.43 8.19 -95.73
N ALA A 176 28.25 7.28 -95.21
CA ALA A 176 29.58 7.00 -95.78
C ALA A 176 29.50 6.51 -97.23
N MET A 177 28.58 5.57 -97.52
CA MET A 177 28.28 5.10 -98.88
C MET A 177 27.85 6.24 -99.81
N LEU A 178 27.02 7.16 -99.31
CA LEU A 178 26.51 8.28 -100.09
C LEU A 178 27.61 9.28 -100.44
N ILE A 179 28.50 9.61 -99.50
CA ILE A 179 29.63 10.51 -99.75
C ILE A 179 30.51 9.98 -100.89
N ILE A 180 30.79 8.68 -100.90
CA ILE A 180 31.56 8.03 -101.98
C ILE A 180 30.81 8.15 -103.32
N ALA A 181 29.50 7.93 -103.33
CA ALA A 181 28.67 8.06 -104.53
C ALA A 181 28.65 9.49 -105.09
N VAL A 182 28.58 10.52 -104.23
CA VAL A 182 28.66 11.93 -104.64
C VAL A 182 30.00 12.24 -105.30
N ILE A 183 31.11 11.78 -104.72
CA ILE A 183 32.46 11.99 -105.26
C ILE A 183 32.59 11.38 -106.66
N LEU A 184 32.07 10.17 -106.86
CA LEU A 184 32.06 9.50 -108.17
C LEU A 184 31.12 10.17 -109.19
N ALA A 185 29.96 10.67 -108.74
CA ALA A 185 28.99 11.35 -109.58
C ALA A 185 29.48 12.74 -110.09
N LEU A 186 30.44 13.36 -109.41
CA LEU A 186 31.01 14.66 -109.83
C LEU A 186 31.72 14.59 -111.20
N PHE A 187 32.12 13.39 -111.63
CA PHE A 187 32.73 13.14 -112.95
C PHE A 187 31.69 12.85 -114.06
N ASN A 188 30.40 12.72 -113.73
CA ASN A 188 29.32 12.46 -114.70
C ASN A 188 28.07 13.29 -114.38
N PHE A 189 27.88 14.40 -115.13
CA PHE A 189 26.85 15.43 -114.90
C PHE A 189 25.40 14.93 -114.68
N PRO A 190 24.88 13.90 -115.38
CA PRO A 190 23.50 13.43 -115.14
C PRO A 190 23.31 12.61 -113.85
N LEU A 191 24.36 11.99 -113.29
CA LEU A 191 24.24 11.19 -112.06
C LEU A 191 24.20 12.07 -110.79
N LEU A 192 24.77 13.26 -110.83
CA LEU A 192 24.85 14.17 -109.68
C LEU A 192 23.47 14.63 -109.19
N ALA A 193 22.54 14.90 -110.11
CA ALA A 193 21.18 15.33 -109.77
C ALA A 193 20.38 14.25 -109.03
N LEU A 194 20.59 12.96 -109.37
CA LEU A 194 19.92 11.83 -108.73
C LEU A 194 20.42 11.61 -107.30
N VAL A 195 21.73 11.73 -107.07
CA VAL A 195 22.31 11.52 -105.73
C VAL A 195 21.89 12.63 -104.76
N LEU A 196 21.85 13.90 -105.19
CA LEU A 196 21.37 15.01 -104.36
C LEU A 196 19.90 14.86 -103.96
N TYR A 197 19.07 14.28 -104.84
CA TYR A 197 17.66 14.00 -104.54
C TYR A 197 17.51 12.91 -103.47
N ILE A 198 18.29 11.84 -103.54
CA ILE A 198 18.25 10.76 -102.54
C ILE A 198 18.79 11.24 -101.18
N SER A 199 19.82 12.10 -101.16
CA SER A 199 20.32 12.72 -99.94
C SER A 199 19.27 13.56 -99.20
N SER A 200 18.47 14.36 -99.93
CA SER A 200 17.47 15.22 -99.28
C SER A 200 16.32 14.42 -98.66
N LEU A 201 15.98 13.27 -99.25
CA LEU A 201 15.01 12.32 -98.71
C LEU A 201 15.51 11.64 -97.43
N LEU A 202 16.82 11.34 -97.34
CA LEU A 202 17.39 10.69 -96.16
C LEU A 202 17.57 11.64 -94.97
N ALA A 203 17.78 12.95 -95.22
CA ALA A 203 17.91 13.96 -94.17
C ALA A 203 16.57 14.36 -93.51
N GLY A 204 15.44 14.00 -94.13
CA GLY A 204 14.09 14.25 -93.63
C GLY A 204 13.53 13.19 -92.66
N ILE A 205 14.29 12.14 -92.33
CA ILE A 205 13.92 11.00 -91.45
C ILE A 205 14.94 10.83 -90.31
#